data_AF-A0A1Q9CKD3-F1
#
_entry.id   AF-A0A1Q9CKD3-F1
#
_cell.length_a   1.000
_cell.length_b   1.000
_cell.length_c   1.000
_cell.angle_alpha   90.00
_cell.angle_beta   90.00
_cell.angle_gamma   90.00
#
_symmetry.space_group_name_H-M   'P 1'
#
loop_
_entity.id
_entity.type
_entity.pdbx_description
1 polymer ?
#
loop_
_entity_poly.entity_id
_entity_poly.type
_entity_poly.pdbx_seq_one_letter_code
_entity_poly.pdbx_strand_id
1 'polypeptide(L)'
;MVRLEESDFLTKLTELFGLNRAGTVYVSMKRFAGRLASLRRRKPKLMEEAASKEEPRCLIRAHSNKKRSKISCIIEAKDLVRFQLAVGNIMRQQMDGLKTRERSKEERQKEREEKRKAKADAAAKGVKKDEENKKESSKAAASGKKKGAKKK
;
A
#
# COMPACT_ATOMS: atom_id res chain seq x y z
N MET A 1 -16.32 -21.82 -8.48
CA MET A 1 -15.18 -20.90 -8.35
C MET A 1 -15.44 -19.76 -9.31
N VAL A 2 -15.52 -18.54 -8.81
CA VAL A 2 -15.97 -17.38 -9.60
C VAL A 2 -14.74 -16.62 -10.11
N ARG A 3 -14.74 -16.24 -11.39
CA ARG A 3 -13.72 -15.37 -11.98
C ARG A 3 -14.25 -13.94 -11.97
N LEU A 4 -13.53 -13.05 -11.32
CA LEU A 4 -13.88 -11.65 -11.10
C LEU A 4 -12.86 -10.73 -11.76
N GLU A 5 -13.30 -9.51 -12.02
CA GLU A 5 -12.41 -8.41 -12.39
C GLU A 5 -11.64 -7.88 -11.17
N GLU A 6 -10.67 -7.01 -11.42
CA GLU A 6 -9.73 -6.53 -10.39
C GLU A 6 -10.44 -5.87 -9.20
N SER A 7 -11.33 -4.91 -9.46
CA SER A 7 -12.08 -4.16 -8.44
C SER A 7 -12.96 -5.07 -7.59
N ASP A 8 -13.72 -5.94 -8.24
CA ASP A 8 -14.65 -6.86 -7.57
C ASP A 8 -13.89 -7.88 -6.72
N PHE A 9 -12.73 -8.34 -7.20
CA PHE A 9 -11.87 -9.23 -6.44
C PHE A 9 -11.38 -8.58 -5.15
N LEU A 10 -10.95 -7.31 -5.18
CA LEU A 10 -10.47 -6.59 -4.01
C LEU A 10 -11.58 -6.38 -2.97
N THR A 11 -12.78 -6.02 -3.42
CA THR A 11 -13.95 -5.87 -2.54
C THR A 11 -14.32 -7.20 -1.89
N LYS A 12 -14.43 -8.27 -2.69
CA LYS A 12 -14.75 -9.61 -2.19
C LYS A 12 -13.65 -10.18 -1.29
N LEU A 13 -12.39 -9.87 -1.55
CA LEU A 13 -11.28 -10.25 -0.69
C LEU A 13 -11.41 -9.59 0.70
N THR A 14 -11.78 -8.31 0.73
CA THR A 14 -11.99 -7.57 1.98
C THR A 14 -13.18 -8.13 2.77
N GLU A 15 -14.31 -8.39 2.11
CA GLU A 15 -15.45 -9.08 2.73
C GLU A 15 -15.05 -10.45 3.28
N LEU A 16 -14.22 -11.20 2.55
CA LEU A 16 -13.79 -12.53 2.93
C LEU A 16 -12.92 -12.50 4.19
N PHE A 17 -12.03 -11.51 4.34
CA PHE A 17 -11.29 -11.31 5.60
C PHE A 17 -12.21 -10.93 6.76
N GLY A 18 -13.16 -10.01 6.55
CA GLY A 18 -14.11 -9.60 7.58
C GLY A 18 -14.97 -10.75 8.10
N LEU A 19 -15.49 -11.60 7.18
CA LEU A 19 -16.29 -12.77 7.52
C LEU A 19 -15.49 -13.89 8.20
N ASN A 20 -14.17 -13.96 7.98
CA ASN A 20 -13.31 -15.03 8.50
C ASN A 20 -12.32 -14.50 9.55
N ARG A 21 -12.76 -13.59 10.43
CA ARG A 21 -11.97 -13.10 11.58
C ARG A 21 -11.42 -14.23 12.46
N ALA A 22 -12.24 -15.27 12.68
CA ALA A 22 -11.90 -16.46 13.46
C ALA A 22 -11.54 -17.68 12.58
N GLY A 23 -11.29 -17.47 11.29
CA GLY A 23 -11.07 -18.53 10.32
C GLY A 23 -9.76 -18.36 9.55
N THR A 24 -9.52 -19.29 8.63
CA THR A 24 -8.35 -19.23 7.74
C THR A 24 -8.77 -18.74 6.36
N VAL A 25 -8.00 -17.78 5.84
CA VAL A 25 -8.12 -17.30 4.47
C VAL A 25 -6.88 -17.74 3.70
N TYR A 26 -7.11 -18.47 2.61
CA TYR A 26 -6.05 -18.95 1.73
C TYR A 26 -5.98 -18.07 0.49
N VAL A 27 -4.87 -17.35 0.34
CA VAL A 27 -4.57 -16.57 -0.86
C VAL A 27 -3.40 -17.25 -1.60
N SER A 28 -3.54 -17.45 -2.90
CA SER A 28 -2.49 -18.00 -3.76
C SER A 28 -2.30 -17.12 -4.98
N MET A 29 -1.05 -16.82 -5.30
CA MET A 29 -0.64 -16.09 -6.50
C MET A 29 0.23 -17.04 -7.33
N LYS A 30 -0.12 -17.28 -8.60
CA LYS A 30 0.63 -18.14 -9.51
C LYS A 30 0.76 -17.48 -10.88
N ARG A 31 1.88 -17.72 -11.57
CA ARG A 31 2.03 -17.34 -12.98
C ARG A 31 0.94 -18.02 -13.82
N PHE A 32 0.24 -17.22 -14.62
CA PHE A 32 -0.73 -17.68 -15.61
C PHE A 32 -0.08 -17.60 -16.99
N ALA A 33 0.22 -18.77 -17.55
CA ALA A 33 0.84 -18.92 -18.88
C ALA A 33 -0.20 -19.25 -19.96
N GLY A 34 -1.48 -19.03 -19.68
CA GLY A 34 -2.58 -19.31 -20.60
C GLY A 34 -3.36 -20.59 -20.39
N ARG A 35 -4.54 -20.63 -21.03
CA ARG A 35 -5.45 -21.79 -20.93
C ARG A 35 -4.89 -23.00 -21.67
N LEU A 36 -4.29 -22.80 -22.85
CA LEU A 36 -3.68 -23.87 -23.64
C LEU A 36 -2.44 -24.46 -22.95
N ALA A 37 -1.57 -23.61 -22.40
CA ALA A 37 -0.43 -24.08 -21.60
C ALA A 37 -0.91 -24.86 -20.35
N SER A 38 -1.99 -24.42 -19.70
CA SER A 38 -2.56 -25.12 -18.54
C SER A 38 -3.15 -26.49 -18.90
N LEU A 39 -3.76 -26.65 -20.08
CA LEU A 39 -4.27 -27.95 -20.57
C LEU A 39 -3.13 -28.91 -20.90
N ARG A 40 -1.99 -28.38 -21.34
CA ARG A 40 -0.82 -29.15 -21.78
C ARG A 40 0.21 -29.40 -20.67
N ARG A 41 -0.16 -29.23 -19.39
CA ARG A 41 0.71 -29.44 -18.23
C ARG A 41 1.44 -30.79 -18.19
N ARG A 42 0.90 -31.83 -18.81
CA ARG A 42 1.52 -33.17 -18.89
C ARG A 42 2.56 -33.30 -20.02
N LYS A 43 2.69 -32.30 -20.90
CA LYS A 43 3.61 -32.27 -22.05
C LYS A 43 4.46 -30.99 -21.99
N PRO A 44 5.64 -31.01 -21.34
CA PRO A 44 6.40 -29.81 -21.01
C PRO A 44 6.82 -28.99 -22.25
N LYS A 45 7.27 -29.65 -23.33
CA LYS A 45 7.70 -28.96 -24.57
C LYS A 45 6.56 -28.11 -25.20
N LEU A 46 5.37 -28.69 -25.29
CA LEU A 46 4.19 -28.00 -25.84
C LEU A 46 3.60 -26.95 -24.88
N MET A 47 3.92 -27.04 -23.59
CA MET A 47 3.55 -26.04 -22.59
C MET A 47 4.42 -24.80 -22.72
N GLU A 48 5.73 -24.96 -22.92
CA GLU A 48 6.67 -23.85 -23.10
C GLU A 48 6.39 -23.06 -24.39
N GLU A 49 6.11 -23.75 -25.50
CA GLU A 49 5.73 -23.11 -26.76
C GLU A 49 4.40 -22.33 -26.66
N ALA A 50 3.44 -22.85 -25.90
CA ALA A 50 2.18 -22.17 -25.65
C ALA A 50 2.37 -20.97 -24.70
N ALA A 51 3.29 -21.10 -23.74
CA ALA A 51 3.59 -20.06 -22.75
C ALA A 51 4.41 -18.90 -23.31
N SER A 52 5.28 -19.11 -24.31
CA SER A 52 6.10 -18.02 -24.87
C SER A 52 5.29 -17.10 -25.78
N LYS A 53 4.20 -17.60 -26.35
CA LYS A 53 3.27 -16.82 -27.19
C LYS A 53 2.32 -15.95 -26.39
N GLU A 54 2.22 -16.16 -25.07
CA GLU A 54 1.21 -15.53 -24.24
C GLU A 54 1.86 -14.49 -23.31
N GLU A 55 1.21 -13.32 -23.21
CA GLU A 55 1.69 -12.26 -22.34
C GLU A 55 1.73 -12.72 -20.87
N PRO A 56 2.74 -12.29 -20.08
CA PRO A 56 2.85 -12.69 -18.70
C PRO A 56 1.67 -12.15 -17.88
N ARG A 57 0.87 -13.08 -17.35
CA ARG A 57 -0.28 -12.79 -16.48
C ARG A 57 -0.11 -13.47 -15.13
N CYS A 58 -0.77 -12.95 -14.11
CA CYS A 58 -0.81 -13.53 -12.77
C CYS A 58 -2.23 -14.01 -12.44
N LEU A 59 -2.37 -15.26 -12.01
CA LEU A 59 -3.62 -15.81 -11.48
C LEU A 59 -3.58 -15.73 -9.96
N ILE A 60 -4.48 -14.94 -9.39
CA ILE A 60 -4.72 -14.88 -7.95
C ILE A 60 -6.00 -15.64 -7.62
N ARG A 61 -5.95 -16.41 -6.54
CA ARG A 61 -7.11 -17.13 -6.00
C ARG A 61 -7.18 -16.92 -4.50
N ALA A 62 -8.36 -16.57 -4.00
CA ALA A 62 -8.63 -16.47 -2.58
C ALA A 62 -9.84 -17.34 -2.22
N HIS A 63 -9.77 -17.98 -1.05
CA HIS A 63 -10.88 -18.75 -0.52
C HIS A 63 -10.77 -18.93 1.00
N SER A 64 -11.89 -19.28 1.62
CA SER A 64 -11.94 -19.80 2.98
C SER A 64 -12.31 -21.29 2.93
N ASN A 65 -12.50 -21.92 4.08
CA ASN A 65 -12.96 -23.30 4.23
C ASN A 65 -14.33 -23.55 3.57
N LYS A 66 -15.13 -22.50 3.33
CA LYS A 66 -16.43 -22.58 2.65
C LYS A 66 -16.26 -22.78 1.14
N LYS A 67 -16.90 -23.82 0.57
CA LYS A 67 -16.78 -24.14 -0.87
C LYS A 67 -17.25 -23.02 -1.81
N ARG A 68 -18.21 -22.18 -1.38
CA ARG A 68 -18.78 -21.08 -2.21
C ARG A 68 -17.96 -19.79 -2.22
N SER A 69 -16.97 -19.61 -1.32
CA SER A 69 -16.17 -18.38 -1.22
C SER A 69 -14.93 -18.37 -2.12
N LYS A 70 -14.82 -19.32 -3.05
CA LYS A 70 -13.68 -19.43 -3.98
C LYS A 70 -13.78 -18.37 -5.08
N ILE A 71 -12.95 -17.33 -4.97
CA ILE A 71 -12.80 -16.24 -5.94
C ILE A 71 -11.45 -16.32 -6.64
N SER A 72 -11.41 -15.82 -7.88
CA SER A 72 -10.19 -15.75 -8.68
C SER A 72 -10.17 -14.53 -9.57
N CYS A 73 -8.97 -14.00 -9.81
CA CYS A 73 -8.73 -12.90 -10.73
C CYS A 73 -7.49 -13.21 -11.57
N ILE A 74 -7.49 -12.78 -12.83
CA ILE A 74 -6.33 -12.84 -13.73
C ILE A 74 -5.93 -11.42 -14.01
N ILE A 75 -4.65 -11.12 -13.79
CA ILE A 75 -4.11 -9.76 -13.88
C ILE A 75 -3.00 -9.74 -14.90
N GLU A 76 -3.01 -8.72 -15.75
CA GLU A 76 -2.00 -8.49 -16.77
C GLU A 76 -0.77 -7.81 -16.17
N ALA A 77 0.35 -7.82 -16.89
CA ALA A 77 1.59 -7.21 -16.42
C ALA A 77 1.46 -5.69 -16.19
N LYS A 78 0.55 -5.02 -16.91
CA LYS A 78 0.34 -3.56 -16.85
C LYS A 78 -0.17 -3.10 -15.48
N ASP A 79 -1.16 -3.80 -14.93
CA ASP A 79 -1.84 -3.40 -13.70
C ASP A 79 -1.30 -4.10 -12.44
N LEU A 80 -0.29 -4.96 -12.61
CA LEU A 80 0.25 -5.82 -11.56
C LEU A 80 0.80 -5.02 -10.36
N VAL A 81 1.46 -3.89 -10.62
CA VAL A 81 2.02 -3.02 -9.57
C VAL A 81 0.91 -2.36 -8.75
N ARG A 82 -0.12 -1.83 -9.42
CA ARG A 82 -1.28 -1.21 -8.77
C ARG A 82 -2.01 -2.23 -7.90
N PHE A 83 -2.28 -3.41 -8.45
CA PHE A 83 -2.95 -4.48 -7.74
C PHE A 83 -2.15 -4.98 -6.53
N GLN A 84 -0.82 -5.11 -6.67
CA GLN A 84 0.04 -5.52 -5.56
C GLN A 84 -0.03 -4.55 -4.39
N LEU A 85 -0.03 -3.23 -4.66
CA LEU A 85 -0.19 -2.21 -3.63
C LEU A 85 -1.56 -2.31 -2.95
N ALA A 86 -2.64 -2.47 -3.73
CA ALA A 86 -4.00 -2.60 -3.22
C ALA A 86 -4.18 -3.84 -2.32
N VAL A 87 -3.76 -5.03 -2.80
CA VAL A 87 -3.80 -6.26 -2.00
C VAL A 87 -2.93 -6.14 -0.76
N GLY A 88 -1.73 -5.58 -0.88
CA GLY A 88 -0.84 -5.35 0.26
C GLY A 88 -1.46 -4.47 1.33
N ASN A 89 -2.19 -3.42 0.94
CA ASN A 89 -2.92 -2.55 1.87
C ASN A 89 -4.05 -3.30 2.57
N ILE A 90 -4.87 -4.06 1.82
CA ILE A 90 -5.95 -4.87 2.39
C ILE A 90 -5.39 -5.88 3.40
N MET A 91 -4.34 -6.62 3.02
CA MET A 91 -3.72 -7.62 3.90
C MET A 91 -3.15 -6.98 5.17
N ARG A 92 -2.46 -5.84 5.06
CA ARG A 92 -1.96 -5.10 6.24
C ARG A 92 -3.09 -4.64 7.15
N GLN A 93 -4.21 -4.18 6.60
CA GLN A 93 -5.34 -3.69 7.37
C GLN A 93 -6.13 -4.82 8.06
N GLN A 94 -6.24 -5.98 7.42
CA GLN A 94 -7.06 -7.10 7.90
C GLN A 94 -6.29 -8.12 8.77
N MET A 95 -4.95 -8.19 8.67
CA MET A 95 -4.10 -9.10 9.45
C MET A 95 -3.55 -8.45 10.74
N ASP A 96 -4.41 -7.78 11.49
CA ASP A 96 -4.10 -7.07 12.74
C ASP A 96 -4.04 -7.98 13.98
N GLY A 97 -4.53 -9.23 13.89
CA GLY A 97 -4.58 -10.19 15.00
C GLY A 97 -3.26 -10.87 15.40
N LEU A 98 -2.12 -10.43 14.86
CA LEU A 98 -0.80 -11.01 15.16
C LEU A 98 -0.21 -10.39 16.44
N LYS A 99 0.53 -11.20 17.22
CA LYS A 99 1.29 -10.68 18.36
C LYS A 99 2.26 -9.60 17.88
N THR A 100 2.22 -8.45 18.53
CA THR A 100 3.19 -7.39 18.27
C THR A 100 4.57 -7.89 18.67
N ARG A 101 5.58 -7.55 17.88
CA ARG A 101 6.98 -7.84 18.21
C ARG A 101 7.31 -7.15 19.53
N GLU A 102 7.74 -7.94 20.52
CA GLU A 102 8.34 -7.40 21.73
C GLU A 102 9.65 -6.72 21.35
N ARG A 103 9.63 -5.39 21.34
CA ARG A 103 10.83 -4.58 21.08
C ARG A 103 11.75 -4.73 22.27
N SER A 104 13.03 -5.02 22.02
CA SER A 104 14.03 -5.02 23.09
C SER A 104 14.08 -3.64 23.76
N LYS A 105 14.58 -3.58 25.01
CA LYS A 105 14.72 -2.31 25.74
C LYS A 105 15.54 -1.30 24.93
N GLU A 106 16.54 -1.77 24.19
CA GLU A 106 17.41 -0.98 23.32
C GLU A 106 16.67 -0.43 22.09
N GLU A 107 15.82 -1.24 21.44
CA GLU A 107 15.00 -0.78 20.30
C GLU A 107 13.97 0.28 20.73
N ARG A 108 13.38 0.13 21.93
CA ARG A 108 12.48 1.15 22.52
C ARG A 108 13.19 2.44 22.86
N GLN A 109 14.44 2.38 23.32
CA GLN A 109 15.25 3.57 23.61
C GLN A 109 15.63 4.30 22.34
N LYS A 110 16.11 3.59 21.31
CA LYS A 110 16.44 4.16 19.99
C LYS A 110 15.23 4.83 19.34
N GLU A 111 14.06 4.21 19.38
CA GLU A 111 12.83 4.81 18.83
C GLU A 111 12.34 6.04 19.63
N ARG A 112 12.52 6.06 20.96
CA ARG A 112 12.24 7.24 21.78
C ARG A 112 13.20 8.39 21.48
N GLU A 113 14.47 8.08 21.24
CA GLU A 113 15.48 9.06 20.85
C GLU A 113 15.22 9.59 19.44
N GLU A 114 14.87 8.74 18.48
CA GLU A 114 14.49 9.17 17.13
C GLU A 114 13.21 10.01 17.14
N LYS A 115 12.20 9.64 17.93
CA LYS A 115 10.98 10.47 18.10
C LYS A 115 11.26 11.80 18.81
N ARG A 116 12.21 11.83 19.75
CA ARG A 116 12.67 13.09 20.40
C ARG A 116 13.43 13.97 19.41
N LYS A 117 14.33 13.40 18.61
CA LYS A 117 15.07 14.11 17.56
C LYS A 117 14.12 14.64 16.48
N ALA A 118 13.17 13.83 16.00
CA ALA A 118 12.16 14.27 15.04
C ALA A 118 11.24 15.37 15.58
N LYS A 119 10.87 15.34 16.87
CA LYS A 119 10.12 16.43 17.52
C LYS A 119 10.96 17.69 17.71
N ALA A 120 12.24 17.55 18.03
CA ALA A 120 13.17 18.67 18.13
C ALA A 120 13.44 19.33 16.76
N ASP A 121 13.61 18.53 15.70
CA ASP A 121 13.73 19.01 14.32
C ASP A 121 12.44 19.68 13.82
N ALA A 122 11.27 19.15 14.17
CA ALA A 122 9.99 19.77 13.85
C ALA A 122 9.79 21.09 14.60
N ALA A 123 10.19 21.17 15.88
CA ALA A 123 10.16 22.39 16.66
C ALA A 123 11.15 23.44 16.14
N ALA A 124 12.37 23.04 15.76
CA ALA A 124 13.37 23.93 15.18
C ALA A 124 12.95 24.47 13.79
N LYS A 125 12.26 23.66 12.97
CA LYS A 125 11.66 24.10 11.71
C LYS A 125 10.46 25.02 11.90
N GLY A 126 9.65 24.80 12.95
CA GLY A 126 8.57 25.72 13.34
C GLY A 126 9.11 27.09 13.73
N VAL A 127 10.11 27.12 14.63
CA VAL A 127 10.73 28.37 15.11
C VAL A 127 11.43 29.15 14.00
N LYS A 128 12.10 28.49 13.03
CA LYS A 128 12.69 29.18 11.86
C LYS A 128 11.63 29.81 10.96
N LYS A 129 10.47 29.17 10.78
CA LYS A 129 9.36 29.71 9.98
C LYS A 129 8.69 30.90 10.66
N ASP A 130 8.63 30.89 12.00
CA ASP A 130 8.13 32.02 12.80
C ASP A 130 9.10 33.21 12.85
N GLU A 131 10.42 32.98 12.87
CA GLU A 131 11.42 34.07 12.77
C GLU A 131 11.44 34.76 11.40
N GLU A 132 11.28 34.01 10.30
CA GLU A 132 11.25 34.57 8.94
C GLU A 132 10.00 35.45 8.74
N ASN A 133 8.85 35.00 9.23
CA ASN A 133 7.59 35.75 9.17
C ASN A 133 7.61 37.01 10.09
N LYS A 134 8.36 36.96 11.20
CA LYS A 134 8.58 38.13 12.09
C LYS A 134 9.56 39.15 11.50
N LYS A 135 10.52 38.71 10.67
CA LYS A 135 11.42 39.60 9.91
C LYS A 135 10.73 40.25 8.71
N GLU A 136 9.82 39.56 8.01
CA GLU A 136 9.04 40.18 6.93
C GLU A 136 8.01 41.21 7.46
N SER A 137 7.32 40.89 8.56
CA SER A 137 6.35 41.81 9.18
C SER A 137 7.00 43.06 9.78
N SER A 138 8.21 42.97 10.33
CA SER A 138 8.97 44.13 10.83
C SER A 138 9.57 44.99 9.71
N LYS A 139 9.92 44.41 8.55
CA LYS A 139 10.33 45.16 7.35
C LYS A 139 9.15 45.90 6.69
N ALA A 140 7.96 45.29 6.68
CA ALA A 140 6.74 45.94 6.19
C ALA A 140 6.33 47.14 7.06
N ALA A 141 6.38 47.00 8.39
CA ALA A 141 6.06 48.07 9.34
C ALA A 141 7.04 49.27 9.28
N ALA A 142 8.32 49.04 8.97
CA ALA A 142 9.31 50.10 8.79
C ALA A 142 9.12 50.92 7.49
N SER A 143 8.49 50.34 6.47
CA SER A 143 8.22 51.03 5.19
C SER A 143 6.97 51.93 5.22
N GLY A 144 6.02 51.67 6.13
CA GLY A 144 4.77 52.44 6.25
C GLY A 144 4.90 53.80 6.97
N LYS A 145 5.92 53.98 7.83
CA LYS A 145 6.05 55.19 8.66
C LYS A 145 6.74 56.39 7.98
N LYS A 146 7.18 56.26 6.71
CA LYS A 146 7.84 57.34 5.94
C LYS A 146 6.97 58.02 4.87
N LYS A 147 5.69 57.65 4.71
CA LYS A 147 4.76 58.26 3.72
C LYS A 147 3.56 58.99 4.35
N GLY A 148 3.77 59.65 5.49
CA GLY A 148 2.72 60.42 6.17
C GLY A 148 3.21 61.73 6.78
N ALA A 149 4.14 62.44 6.13
CA ALA A 149 4.53 63.78 6.54
C ALA A 149 5.16 64.57 5.37
N LYS A 150 4.41 64.72 4.28
CA LYS A 150 4.56 65.86 3.35
C LYS A 150 3.40 65.87 2.36
N LYS A 151 2.48 66.82 2.55
CA LYS A 151 2.25 67.97 1.64
C LYS A 151 0.75 68.22 1.38
N LYS A 152 0.38 69.46 1.74
CA LYS A 152 -0.82 70.26 1.42
C LYS A 152 -2.11 69.90 2.15
#